data_AF-A0A7K4K870-F1
#
_entry.id   AF-A0A7K4K870-F1
#
_cell.length_a   1.000
_cell.length_b   1.000
_cell.length_c   1.000
_cell.angle_alpha   90.00
_cell.angle_beta   90.00
_cell.angle_gamma   90.00
#
_symmetry.space_group_name_H-M   'P 1'
#
loop_
_entity.id
_entity.type
_entity.pdbx_description
1 polymer ?
#
loop_
_entity_poly.entity_id
_entity_poly.type
_entity_poly.pdbx_seq_one_letter_code
_entity_poly.pdbx_strand_id
1 'polypeptide(L)'
;MSALLTKIPENIPQDLRKIRIENSHLTELPRGSFSNVSALEYLWLNFNNITVMHLKSLEDLQALKELRLQGNKLSSVPWTAFQDTPALKILDLKHNRLDVLPEHALRYLPNLTYLDLSSNQLTVISRDVFSSWPVYQRSQRAKGSLDHTANAVLALHGNPWICDCRLRGFVQFIKSVGPPIILMNSYLTCSSPKFRAGKFFHEVELNSCMKPLTSAPDTNLTVPVGLNVTLTCYVQASPAPAVWWTYAHKLLRAFNVSTQPVGEETLCSELRIPAARPADAGSYTCTAANFLGNASVAIALRVGELPPAPSAIPTTTAVEGPVAPGSAESATHVEVRIAKQTVYGITLEWRAAAAEAGDTWYTLHLGRYDAARKDTVSVGPGVHTYSVGDLLPATKYEVCVAVRDQAPRKGQCVVFVTGSDVSQLEQREKLIHIVVIICAMVLAVPAGMYACTAEARPGCLARGLAPCRRGRRGDRAPRGGPDSSLDSLPGGSEEGLCRPGSGKRQREEAERPGKARPGARNSADLY
;
A
#
# COMPACT_ATOMS: atom_id res chain seq x y z
N MET A 1 25.64 -16.17 -23.59
CA MET A 1 25.02 -15.70 -22.33
C MET A 1 24.47 -14.31 -22.61
N SER A 2 23.18 -14.06 -22.42
CA SER A 2 22.63 -12.71 -22.66
C SER A 2 23.06 -11.79 -21.53
N ALA A 3 23.77 -10.69 -21.84
CA ALA A 3 24.13 -9.70 -20.83
C ALA A 3 22.86 -8.96 -20.42
N LEU A 4 22.44 -9.15 -19.16
CA LEU A 4 21.26 -8.51 -18.60
C LEU A 4 21.52 -7.01 -18.43
N LEU A 5 20.92 -6.17 -19.28
CA LEU A 5 21.08 -4.72 -19.21
C LEU A 5 20.39 -4.16 -17.94
N THR A 6 21.19 -3.60 -17.04
CA THR A 6 20.71 -2.96 -15.79
C THR A 6 20.72 -1.43 -15.86
N LYS A 7 21.46 -0.85 -16.83
CA LYS A 7 21.55 0.58 -17.11
C LYS A 7 21.48 0.83 -18.62
N ILE A 8 21.08 2.04 -19.00
CA ILE A 8 21.17 2.51 -20.39
C ILE A 8 22.65 2.76 -20.73
N PRO A 9 23.14 2.36 -21.92
CA PRO A 9 24.51 2.64 -22.32
C PRO A 9 24.76 4.15 -22.48
N GLU A 10 25.90 4.66 -22.03
CA GLU A 10 26.21 6.10 -22.10
C GLU A 10 26.59 6.56 -23.53
N ASN A 11 27.23 5.68 -24.31
CA ASN A 11 27.72 5.96 -25.66
C ASN A 11 26.76 5.42 -26.73
N ILE A 12 25.63 6.10 -26.91
CA ILE A 12 24.64 5.77 -27.94
C ILE A 12 24.96 6.55 -29.24
N PRO A 13 25.07 5.90 -30.42
CA PRO A 13 25.29 6.58 -31.70
C PRO A 13 24.17 7.59 -32.03
N GLN A 14 24.58 8.81 -32.45
CA GLN A 14 23.69 9.97 -32.59
C GLN A 14 22.65 9.85 -33.72
N ASP A 15 22.92 8.99 -34.70
CA ASP A 15 22.12 8.76 -35.91
C ASP A 15 21.02 7.70 -35.72
N LEU A 16 20.98 7.02 -34.57
CA LEU A 16 19.98 5.99 -34.29
C LEU A 16 18.56 6.55 -34.29
N ARG A 17 17.73 6.00 -35.19
CA ARG A 17 16.29 6.29 -35.26
C ARG A 17 15.45 5.39 -34.36
N LYS A 18 16.01 4.28 -33.88
CA LYS A 18 15.28 3.31 -33.07
C LYS A 18 16.15 2.73 -31.96
N ILE A 19 15.62 2.72 -30.75
CA ILE A 19 16.23 2.08 -29.58
C ILE A 19 15.22 1.12 -28.99
N ARG A 20 15.64 -0.14 -28.83
CA ARG A 20 14.82 -1.23 -28.31
C ARG A 20 15.56 -1.96 -27.20
N ILE A 21 15.18 -1.69 -25.96
CA ILE A 21 15.72 -2.35 -24.76
C ILE A 21 14.54 -2.99 -24.03
N GLU A 22 14.16 -4.19 -24.45
CA GLU A 22 13.01 -4.91 -23.89
C GLU A 22 13.46 -6.09 -23.02
N ASN A 23 12.59 -6.55 -22.11
CA ASN A 23 12.81 -7.74 -21.26
C ASN A 23 14.17 -7.71 -20.51
N SER A 24 14.60 -6.53 -20.08
CA SER A 24 15.85 -6.29 -19.36
C SER A 24 15.56 -5.82 -17.93
N HIS A 25 16.59 -5.43 -17.17
CA HIS A 25 16.45 -5.07 -15.75
C HIS A 25 16.69 -3.58 -15.49
N LEU A 26 16.34 -2.71 -16.44
CA LEU A 26 16.36 -1.25 -16.22
C LEU A 26 15.42 -0.89 -15.05
N THR A 27 15.93 -0.14 -14.07
CA THR A 27 15.17 0.26 -12.85
C THR A 27 14.68 1.70 -12.88
N GLU A 28 15.31 2.56 -13.67
CA GLU A 28 15.03 4.00 -13.73
C GLU A 28 15.35 4.55 -15.12
N LEU A 29 14.76 5.69 -15.46
CA LEU A 29 15.11 6.48 -16.63
C LEU A 29 15.78 7.80 -16.18
N PRO A 30 17.13 7.85 -16.11
CA PRO A 30 17.85 9.02 -15.61
C PRO A 30 17.78 10.21 -16.58
N ARG A 31 18.21 11.38 -16.09
CA ARG A 31 18.24 12.62 -16.88
C ARG A 31 19.23 12.51 -18.05
N GLY A 32 18.90 13.07 -19.20
CA GLY A 32 19.79 13.11 -20.37
C GLY A 32 20.16 11.74 -20.96
N SER A 33 19.48 10.65 -20.58
CA SER A 33 19.80 9.28 -21.06
C SER A 33 19.83 9.13 -22.59
N PHE A 34 19.14 10.03 -23.29
CA PHE A 34 19.01 10.05 -24.74
C PHE A 34 19.30 11.43 -25.36
N SER A 35 19.92 12.36 -24.62
CA SER A 35 20.17 13.74 -25.11
C SER A 35 21.05 13.76 -26.36
N ASN A 36 21.94 12.78 -26.52
CA ASN A 36 22.82 12.65 -27.68
C ASN A 36 22.13 12.05 -28.93
N VAL A 37 20.86 11.63 -28.87
CA VAL A 37 20.12 10.96 -29.98
C VAL A 37 18.86 11.71 -30.39
N SER A 38 18.99 13.00 -30.73
CA SER A 38 17.87 13.84 -31.18
C SER A 38 17.16 13.36 -32.45
N ALA A 39 17.80 12.47 -33.23
CA ALA A 39 17.22 11.81 -34.41
C ALA A 39 16.30 10.60 -34.08
N LEU A 40 16.17 10.23 -32.81
CA LEU A 40 15.43 9.06 -32.35
C LEU A 40 13.92 9.20 -32.64
N GLU A 41 13.36 8.26 -33.41
CA GLU A 41 11.94 8.22 -33.77
C GLU A 41 11.16 7.20 -32.91
N TYR A 42 11.79 6.11 -32.49
CA TYR A 42 11.16 4.99 -31.78
C TYR A 42 11.97 4.59 -30.54
N LEU A 43 11.36 4.68 -29.35
CA LEU A 43 11.98 4.27 -28.08
C LEU A 43 11.11 3.21 -27.39
N TRP A 44 11.60 1.96 -27.33
CA TRP A 44 10.89 0.82 -26.78
C TRP A 44 11.63 0.27 -25.55
N LEU A 45 11.04 0.44 -24.36
CA LEU A 45 11.62 0.10 -23.06
C LEU A 45 10.75 -0.93 -22.31
N ASN A 46 10.25 -1.91 -23.06
CA ASN A 46 9.09 -2.71 -22.67
C ASN A 46 9.47 -3.88 -21.74
N PHE A 47 8.62 -4.20 -20.78
CA PHE A 47 8.83 -5.30 -19.83
C PHE A 47 10.17 -5.21 -19.07
N ASN A 48 10.56 -4.00 -18.69
CA ASN A 48 11.66 -3.74 -17.76
C ASN A 48 11.13 -3.62 -16.32
N ASN A 49 11.98 -3.14 -15.41
CA ASN A 49 11.66 -2.94 -14.00
C ASN A 49 11.59 -1.44 -13.64
N ILE A 50 11.30 -0.56 -14.61
CA ILE A 50 11.41 0.91 -14.43
C ILE A 50 10.36 1.37 -13.41
N THR A 51 10.81 1.96 -12.31
CA THR A 51 9.94 2.52 -11.24
C THR A 51 9.89 4.05 -11.27
N VAL A 52 10.98 4.70 -11.69
CA VAL A 52 11.14 6.16 -11.68
C VAL A 52 11.58 6.65 -13.07
N MET A 53 10.95 7.73 -13.52
CA MET A 53 11.33 8.48 -14.71
C MET A 53 11.66 9.91 -14.27
N HIS A 54 12.90 10.35 -14.44
CA HIS A 54 13.32 11.68 -14.00
C HIS A 54 12.83 12.78 -14.96
N LEU A 55 12.68 14.01 -14.46
CA LEU A 55 12.53 15.18 -15.33
C LEU A 55 13.72 15.27 -16.29
N LYS A 56 13.50 15.71 -17.55
CA LYS A 56 14.54 15.74 -18.61
C LYS A 56 15.14 14.37 -18.96
N SER A 57 14.39 13.29 -18.78
CA SER A 57 14.77 11.96 -19.27
C SER A 57 14.53 11.76 -20.78
N LEU A 58 13.69 12.61 -21.39
CA LEU A 58 13.40 12.66 -22.83
C LEU A 58 13.89 13.99 -23.46
N GLU A 59 14.87 14.64 -22.82
CA GLU A 59 15.42 15.93 -23.26
C GLU A 59 15.94 15.84 -24.71
N ASP A 60 15.63 16.85 -25.52
CA ASP A 60 15.99 17.00 -26.93
C ASP A 60 15.49 15.92 -27.92
N LEU A 61 14.55 15.06 -27.51
CA LEU A 61 13.93 14.02 -28.36
C LEU A 61 12.84 14.54 -29.32
N GLN A 62 13.16 15.60 -30.05
CA GLN A 62 12.24 16.33 -30.94
C GLN A 62 11.66 15.47 -32.06
N ALA A 63 12.39 14.45 -32.52
CA ALA A 63 11.96 13.52 -33.58
C ALA A 63 11.10 12.35 -33.09
N LEU A 64 10.92 12.17 -31.78
CA LEU A 64 10.32 10.96 -31.21
C LEU A 64 8.82 10.85 -31.55
N LYS A 65 8.46 9.79 -32.27
CA LYS A 65 7.10 9.47 -32.73
C LYS A 65 6.42 8.43 -31.85
N GLU A 66 7.18 7.53 -31.26
CA GLU A 66 6.66 6.39 -30.52
C GLU A 66 7.50 6.09 -29.28
N LEU A 67 6.87 6.21 -28.11
CA LEU A 67 7.43 5.81 -26.82
C LEU A 67 6.61 4.65 -26.26
N ARG A 68 7.29 3.55 -25.96
CA ARG A 68 6.70 2.37 -25.34
C ARG A 68 7.40 2.04 -24.02
N LEU A 69 6.59 1.94 -22.97
CA LEU A 69 6.99 1.73 -21.58
C LEU A 69 6.10 0.67 -20.90
N GLN A 70 5.38 -0.17 -21.67
CA GLN A 70 4.45 -1.14 -21.10
C GLN A 70 5.13 -2.24 -20.29
N GLY A 71 4.43 -2.74 -19.27
CA GLY A 71 4.91 -3.83 -18.42
C GLY A 71 6.03 -3.43 -17.45
N ASN A 72 6.15 -2.13 -17.14
CA ASN A 72 7.09 -1.60 -16.15
C ASN A 72 6.40 -1.46 -14.77
N LYS A 73 7.01 -0.68 -13.86
CA LYS A 73 6.53 -0.46 -12.48
C LYS A 73 6.37 1.03 -12.16
N LEU A 74 6.16 1.87 -13.17
CA LEU A 74 5.99 3.31 -13.02
C LEU A 74 4.74 3.62 -12.19
N SER A 75 4.92 4.29 -11.05
CA SER A 75 3.79 4.83 -10.25
C SER A 75 3.39 6.24 -10.68
N SER A 76 4.28 6.99 -11.34
CA SER A 76 3.97 8.29 -11.94
C SER A 76 4.85 8.54 -13.17
N VAL A 77 4.48 9.53 -13.98
CA VAL A 77 5.25 10.00 -15.14
C VAL A 77 5.40 11.53 -15.03
N PRO A 78 6.59 12.11 -15.27
CA PRO A 78 6.78 13.55 -15.36
C PRO A 78 6.17 14.06 -16.67
N TRP A 79 4.85 14.30 -16.70
CA TRP A 79 4.12 14.70 -17.92
C TRP A 79 4.68 15.94 -18.64
N THR A 80 5.39 16.82 -17.92
CA THR A 80 6.10 17.96 -18.50
C THR A 80 7.27 17.57 -19.41
N ALA A 81 7.87 16.38 -19.24
CA ALA A 81 8.94 15.88 -20.11
C ALA A 81 8.48 15.62 -21.54
N PHE A 82 7.17 15.52 -21.80
CA PHE A 82 6.64 15.41 -23.17
C PHE A 82 6.67 16.73 -23.95
N GLN A 83 7.01 17.86 -23.31
CA GLN A 83 7.33 19.11 -24.03
C GLN A 83 8.53 18.93 -24.97
N ASP A 84 9.48 18.08 -24.59
CA ASP A 84 10.69 17.78 -25.37
C ASP A 84 10.41 16.79 -26.53
N THR A 85 9.20 16.24 -26.62
CA THR A 85 8.75 15.26 -27.63
C THR A 85 7.49 15.72 -28.40
N PRO A 86 7.48 16.88 -29.08
CA PRO A 86 6.28 17.42 -29.74
C PRO A 86 5.79 16.59 -30.94
N ALA A 87 6.64 15.72 -31.49
CA ALA A 87 6.30 14.79 -32.57
C ALA A 87 5.60 13.51 -32.11
N LEU A 88 5.42 13.30 -30.79
CA LEU A 88 4.95 12.04 -30.23
C LEU A 88 3.50 11.71 -30.64
N LYS A 89 3.34 10.55 -31.29
CA LYS A 89 2.07 10.01 -31.80
C LYS A 89 1.57 8.83 -30.98
N ILE A 90 2.48 8.00 -30.48
CA ILE A 90 2.16 6.76 -29.75
C ILE A 90 2.82 6.80 -28.38
N LEU A 91 2.00 6.70 -27.33
CA LEU A 91 2.45 6.55 -25.95
C LEU A 91 1.79 5.31 -25.33
N ASP A 92 2.58 4.27 -25.10
CA ASP A 92 2.13 3.03 -24.44
C ASP A 92 2.67 2.98 -23.01
N LEU A 93 1.78 3.13 -22.03
CA LEU A 93 2.02 3.06 -20.59
C LEU A 93 1.25 1.90 -19.94
N LYS A 94 0.77 0.93 -20.73
CA LYS A 94 -0.01 -0.22 -20.28
C LYS A 94 0.72 -1.06 -19.23
N HIS A 95 -0.02 -1.71 -18.32
CA HIS A 95 0.57 -2.60 -17.31
C HIS A 95 1.69 -1.91 -16.49
N ASN A 96 1.41 -0.70 -15.99
CA ASN A 96 2.23 0.01 -15.01
C ASN A 96 1.47 0.13 -13.68
N ARG A 97 1.83 1.10 -12.83
CA ARG A 97 1.25 1.31 -11.50
C ARG A 97 0.71 2.73 -11.31
N LEU A 98 0.37 3.41 -12.40
CA LEU A 98 -0.10 4.80 -12.39
C LEU A 98 -1.44 4.89 -11.65
N ASP A 99 -1.49 5.67 -10.58
CA ASP A 99 -2.67 5.86 -9.71
C ASP A 99 -3.39 7.20 -9.94
N VAL A 100 -2.64 8.22 -10.37
CA VAL A 100 -3.11 9.58 -10.66
C VAL A 100 -2.77 10.02 -12.09
N LEU A 101 -3.75 10.63 -12.77
CA LEU A 101 -3.57 11.35 -14.04
C LEU A 101 -3.89 12.85 -13.85
N PRO A 102 -2.89 13.75 -13.81
CA PRO A 102 -3.10 15.18 -13.59
C PRO A 102 -3.93 15.87 -14.69
N GLU A 103 -4.71 16.90 -14.31
CA GLU A 103 -5.66 17.62 -15.19
C GLU A 103 -5.04 18.29 -16.42
N HIS A 104 -3.72 18.47 -16.45
CA HIS A 104 -2.98 19.09 -17.55
C HIS A 104 -1.97 18.14 -18.21
N ALA A 105 -2.01 16.84 -17.88
CA ALA A 105 -1.12 15.82 -18.41
C ALA A 105 -1.11 15.77 -19.96
N LEU A 106 -2.31 15.77 -20.56
CA LEU A 106 -2.47 15.64 -22.02
C LEU A 106 -2.22 16.95 -22.79
N ARG A 107 -2.02 18.08 -22.10
CA ARG A 107 -1.67 19.37 -22.72
C ARG A 107 -0.33 19.30 -23.46
N TYR A 108 0.62 18.51 -22.95
CA TYR A 108 1.96 18.34 -23.50
C TYR A 108 2.02 17.32 -24.65
N LEU A 109 0.88 16.78 -25.07
CA LEU A 109 0.77 15.70 -26.06
C LEU A 109 -0.11 16.14 -27.25
N PRO A 110 0.29 17.19 -28.02
CA PRO A 110 -0.58 17.84 -28.99
C PRO A 110 -0.90 16.98 -30.22
N ASN A 111 0.00 16.09 -30.61
CA ASN A 111 -0.05 15.27 -31.83
C ASN A 111 -0.35 13.78 -31.58
N LEU A 112 -0.74 13.42 -30.36
CA LEU A 112 -0.91 12.04 -29.93
C LEU A 112 -2.12 11.37 -30.60
N THR A 113 -1.88 10.27 -31.32
CA THR A 113 -2.90 9.45 -31.99
C THR A 113 -3.17 8.13 -31.27
N TYR A 114 -2.36 7.74 -30.28
CA TYR A 114 -2.53 6.54 -29.49
C TYR A 114 -2.06 6.77 -28.05
N LEU A 115 -2.95 6.54 -27.09
CA LEU A 115 -2.66 6.54 -25.66
C LEU A 115 -3.18 5.27 -25.02
N ASP A 116 -2.27 4.43 -24.51
CA ASP A 116 -2.64 3.27 -23.70
C ASP A 116 -2.25 3.47 -22.23
N LEU A 117 -3.28 3.63 -21.39
CA LEU A 117 -3.21 3.69 -19.93
C LEU A 117 -3.91 2.48 -19.30
N SER A 118 -4.19 1.43 -20.08
CA SER A 118 -4.89 0.24 -19.59
C SER A 118 -4.07 -0.55 -18.57
N SER A 119 -4.77 -1.28 -17.70
CA SER A 119 -4.17 -2.13 -16.67
C SER A 119 -3.18 -1.37 -15.76
N ASN A 120 -3.56 -0.16 -15.33
CA ASN A 120 -2.88 0.64 -14.32
C ASN A 120 -3.71 0.67 -13.01
N GLN A 121 -3.45 1.62 -12.11
CA GLN A 121 -4.12 1.76 -10.82
C GLN A 121 -5.00 3.03 -10.75
N LEU A 122 -5.40 3.58 -11.91
CA LEU A 122 -6.17 4.82 -12.01
C LEU A 122 -7.55 4.62 -11.36
N THR A 123 -7.84 5.42 -10.34
CA THR A 123 -9.09 5.31 -9.56
C THR A 123 -10.11 6.38 -9.96
N VAL A 124 -9.66 7.63 -10.11
CA VAL A 124 -10.49 8.79 -10.46
C VAL A 124 -9.74 9.68 -11.45
N ILE A 125 -10.46 10.15 -12.47
CA ILE A 125 -9.97 11.11 -13.46
C ILE A 125 -10.98 12.26 -13.56
N SER A 126 -10.48 13.49 -13.57
CA SER A 126 -11.28 14.68 -13.91
C SER A 126 -11.55 14.75 -15.41
N ARG A 127 -12.72 15.28 -15.80
CA ARG A 127 -13.03 15.56 -17.22
C ARG A 127 -11.99 16.51 -17.84
N ASP A 128 -11.38 17.36 -17.03
CA ASP A 128 -10.52 18.45 -17.49
C ASP A 128 -9.16 17.96 -18.04
N VAL A 129 -8.77 16.72 -17.71
CA VAL A 129 -7.70 15.96 -18.39
C VAL A 129 -7.95 15.91 -19.91
N PHE A 130 -9.18 15.67 -20.34
CA PHE A 130 -9.54 15.58 -21.76
C PHE A 130 -9.89 16.95 -22.34
N SER A 131 -10.50 17.84 -21.56
CA SER A 131 -10.73 19.24 -21.95
C SER A 131 -9.43 19.98 -22.28
N SER A 132 -8.30 19.62 -21.64
CA SER A 132 -6.97 20.18 -21.92
C SER A 132 -6.20 19.50 -23.06
N TRP A 133 -6.70 18.38 -23.60
CA TRP A 133 -6.04 17.63 -24.67
C TRP A 133 -6.26 18.29 -26.04
N PRO A 134 -5.21 18.76 -26.76
CA PRO A 134 -5.38 19.50 -28.01
C PRO A 134 -6.05 18.71 -29.14
N VAL A 135 -6.03 17.37 -29.07
CA VAL A 135 -6.71 16.50 -30.04
C VAL A 135 -8.23 16.55 -29.83
N TYR A 136 -8.70 16.45 -28.59
CA TYR A 136 -10.12 16.59 -28.25
C TYR A 136 -10.65 18.00 -28.55
N GLN A 137 -9.87 19.04 -28.25
CA GLN A 137 -10.23 20.42 -28.58
C GLN A 137 -10.42 20.63 -30.09
N ARG A 138 -9.55 20.06 -30.93
CA ARG A 138 -9.70 20.09 -32.40
C ARG A 138 -10.93 19.31 -32.85
N SER A 139 -11.18 18.13 -32.30
CA SER A 139 -12.38 17.32 -32.56
C SER A 139 -13.68 18.10 -32.29
N GLN A 140 -13.77 18.84 -31.17
CA GLN A 140 -14.97 19.63 -30.86
C GLN A 140 -15.16 20.82 -31.81
N ARG A 141 -14.06 21.45 -32.29
CA ARG A 141 -14.12 22.55 -33.26
C ARG A 141 -14.44 22.09 -34.69
N ALA A 142 -13.98 20.90 -35.08
CA ALA A 142 -14.20 20.32 -36.40
C ALA A 142 -15.63 19.77 -36.59
N LYS A 143 -16.51 19.87 -35.58
CA LYS A 143 -17.89 19.37 -35.58
C LYS A 143 -18.79 20.19 -36.51
N GLY A 144 -18.64 19.95 -37.82
CA GLY A 144 -19.29 20.68 -38.91
C GLY A 144 -18.40 20.92 -40.14
N SER A 145 -17.11 20.54 -40.10
CA SER A 145 -16.19 20.62 -41.24
C SER A 145 -15.67 19.24 -41.62
N LEU A 146 -15.44 19.00 -42.91
CA LEU A 146 -14.86 17.76 -43.48
C LEU A 146 -13.34 17.66 -43.25
N ASP A 147 -12.83 18.36 -42.24
CA ASP A 147 -11.40 18.48 -41.95
C ASP A 147 -10.86 17.16 -41.37
N HIS A 148 -9.78 16.64 -41.94
CA HIS A 148 -9.20 15.33 -41.59
C HIS A 148 -8.48 15.38 -40.23
N THR A 149 -9.25 15.50 -39.15
CA THR A 149 -8.75 15.25 -37.79
C THR A 149 -8.28 13.81 -37.67
N ALA A 150 -6.99 13.62 -37.39
CA ALA A 150 -6.41 12.28 -37.22
C ALA A 150 -7.12 11.55 -36.07
N ASN A 151 -7.51 10.30 -36.31
CA ASN A 151 -8.15 9.46 -35.29
C ASN A 151 -7.19 9.23 -34.12
N ALA A 152 -7.73 9.28 -32.90
CA ALA A 152 -6.98 9.09 -31.66
C ALA A 152 -7.55 7.91 -30.89
N VAL A 153 -6.74 6.87 -30.69
CA VAL A 153 -7.10 5.67 -29.93
C VAL A 153 -6.76 5.88 -28.46
N LEU A 154 -7.71 5.58 -27.58
CA LEU A 154 -7.59 5.72 -26.13
C LEU A 154 -7.95 4.40 -25.44
N ALA A 155 -7.01 3.83 -24.68
CA ALA A 155 -7.22 2.61 -23.89
C ALA A 155 -7.12 2.89 -22.39
N LEU A 156 -8.20 2.57 -21.66
CA LEU A 156 -8.41 2.91 -20.25
C LEU A 156 -8.92 1.72 -19.41
N HIS A 157 -9.13 0.55 -20.03
CA HIS A 157 -9.70 -0.63 -19.37
C HIS A 157 -8.74 -1.24 -18.35
N GLY A 158 -9.26 -2.08 -17.43
CA GLY A 158 -8.43 -2.75 -16.42
C GLY A 158 -7.87 -1.83 -15.33
N ASN A 159 -8.44 -0.63 -15.16
CA ASN A 159 -8.14 0.29 -14.07
C ASN A 159 -9.21 0.19 -12.95
N PRO A 160 -8.84 0.37 -11.67
CA PRO A 160 -9.73 0.20 -10.52
C PRO A 160 -10.66 1.41 -10.28
N TRP A 161 -11.51 1.75 -11.26
CA TRP A 161 -12.36 2.94 -11.23
C TRP A 161 -13.28 3.02 -9.99
N ILE A 162 -13.23 4.15 -9.28
CA ILE A 162 -14.11 4.47 -8.15
C ILE A 162 -15.25 5.36 -8.67
N CYS A 163 -16.42 4.76 -8.88
CA CYS A 163 -17.63 5.39 -9.42
C CYS A 163 -18.44 6.13 -8.34
N ASP A 164 -17.78 7.08 -7.68
CA ASP A 164 -18.42 8.13 -6.89
C ASP A 164 -18.61 9.42 -7.70
N CYS A 165 -19.16 10.46 -7.08
CA CYS A 165 -19.44 11.74 -7.73
C CYS A 165 -18.23 12.40 -8.43
N ARG A 166 -16.99 12.13 -8.01
CA ARG A 166 -15.78 12.72 -8.59
C ARG A 166 -15.55 12.22 -10.01
N LEU A 167 -15.95 10.97 -10.29
CA LEU A 167 -15.84 10.36 -11.61
C LEU A 167 -16.93 10.82 -12.59
N ARG A 168 -17.96 11.57 -12.12
CA ARG A 168 -19.13 11.97 -12.91
C ARG A 168 -18.78 12.59 -14.25
N GLY A 169 -17.90 13.59 -14.26
CA GLY A 169 -17.52 14.30 -15.49
C GLY A 169 -16.80 13.39 -16.49
N PHE A 170 -16.03 12.41 -16.01
CA PHE A 170 -15.34 11.43 -16.84
C PHE A 170 -16.28 10.35 -17.38
N VAL A 171 -17.20 9.84 -16.57
CA VAL A 171 -18.26 8.91 -17.06
C VAL A 171 -19.12 9.60 -18.12
N GLN A 172 -19.49 10.87 -17.93
CA GLN A 172 -20.19 11.66 -18.96
C GLN A 172 -19.36 11.82 -20.23
N PHE A 173 -18.05 12.11 -20.11
CA PHE A 173 -17.14 12.16 -21.26
C PHE A 173 -17.14 10.82 -22.02
N ILE A 174 -16.95 9.69 -21.33
CA ILE A 174 -16.96 8.34 -21.93
C ILE A 174 -18.29 8.02 -22.61
N LYS A 175 -19.44 8.38 -22.02
CA LYS A 175 -20.76 8.21 -22.68
C LYS A 175 -20.92 9.09 -23.94
N SER A 176 -20.19 10.20 -24.03
CA SER A 176 -20.29 11.18 -25.12
C SER A 176 -19.22 11.04 -26.22
N VAL A 177 -18.21 10.20 -25.99
CA VAL A 177 -17.04 10.13 -26.88
C VAL A 177 -17.34 9.33 -28.14
N GLY A 178 -16.79 9.78 -29.25
CA GLY A 178 -16.92 9.13 -30.56
C GLY A 178 -15.86 9.66 -31.54
N PRO A 179 -15.89 9.21 -32.80
CA PRO A 179 -14.92 9.60 -33.82
C PRO A 179 -14.72 11.13 -33.90
N PRO A 180 -13.48 11.63 -33.97
CA PRO A 180 -12.22 10.92 -34.19
C PRO A 180 -11.61 10.22 -32.97
N ILE A 181 -12.18 10.33 -31.75
CA ILE A 181 -11.65 9.62 -30.58
C ILE A 181 -12.29 8.24 -30.47
N ILE A 182 -11.45 7.21 -30.50
CA ILE A 182 -11.87 5.80 -30.51
C ILE A 182 -11.41 5.16 -29.20
N LEU A 183 -12.36 4.72 -28.37
CA LEU A 183 -12.04 3.88 -27.22
C LEU A 183 -11.65 2.48 -27.71
N MET A 184 -10.46 2.01 -27.36
CA MET A 184 -10.02 0.65 -27.69
C MET A 184 -10.94 -0.40 -27.04
N ASN A 185 -11.50 -0.07 -25.88
CA ASN A 185 -12.51 -0.87 -25.20
C ASN A 185 -13.55 0.08 -24.58
N SER A 186 -14.79 0.01 -25.05
CA SER A 186 -15.92 0.80 -24.56
C SER A 186 -16.52 0.28 -23.25
N TYR A 187 -16.19 -0.95 -22.84
CA TYR A 187 -16.73 -1.64 -21.67
C TYR A 187 -15.95 -1.31 -20.39
N LEU A 188 -15.78 -0.02 -20.10
CA LEU A 188 -15.21 0.42 -18.81
C LEU A 188 -16.21 0.10 -17.68
N THR A 189 -15.72 -0.49 -16.60
CA THR A 189 -16.51 -0.92 -15.44
C THR A 189 -16.05 -0.27 -14.14
N CYS A 190 -16.98 -0.08 -13.23
CA CYS A 190 -16.70 0.37 -11.87
C CYS A 190 -16.09 -0.77 -11.04
N SER A 191 -15.07 -0.47 -10.25
CA SER A 191 -14.47 -1.40 -9.27
C SER A 191 -14.93 -1.13 -7.82
N SER A 192 -15.32 0.11 -7.55
CA SER A 192 -15.79 0.60 -6.24
C SER A 192 -16.83 1.72 -6.48
N PRO A 193 -17.74 2.01 -5.54
CA PRO A 193 -18.05 1.28 -4.31
C PRO A 193 -18.68 -0.09 -4.57
N LYS A 194 -18.74 -0.96 -3.55
CA LYS A 194 -19.20 -2.37 -3.67
C LYS A 194 -20.56 -2.52 -4.37
N PHE A 195 -21.50 -1.61 -4.13
CA PHE A 195 -22.85 -1.63 -4.73
C PHE A 195 -22.88 -1.27 -6.23
N ARG A 196 -21.81 -0.69 -6.77
CA ARG A 196 -21.63 -0.42 -8.21
C ARG A 196 -20.53 -1.24 -8.86
N ALA A 197 -19.83 -2.10 -8.10
CA ALA A 197 -18.75 -2.93 -8.64
C ALA A 197 -19.26 -3.83 -9.78
N GLY A 198 -18.51 -3.89 -10.89
CA GLY A 198 -18.87 -4.62 -12.11
C GLY A 198 -19.81 -3.89 -13.07
N LYS A 199 -20.48 -2.80 -12.67
CA LYS A 199 -21.38 -2.04 -13.56
C LYS A 199 -20.61 -1.28 -14.65
N PHE A 200 -21.13 -1.27 -15.87
CA PHE A 200 -20.53 -0.55 -16.98
C PHE A 200 -20.79 0.96 -16.89
N PHE A 201 -19.83 1.77 -17.33
CA PHE A 201 -19.95 3.24 -17.30
C PHE A 201 -21.20 3.76 -18.02
N HIS A 202 -21.61 3.10 -19.10
CA HIS A 202 -22.82 3.45 -19.86
C HIS A 202 -24.11 3.27 -19.04
N GLU A 203 -24.16 2.28 -18.15
CA GLU A 203 -25.31 1.96 -17.27
C GLU A 203 -25.36 2.79 -15.99
N VAL A 204 -24.24 3.40 -15.59
CA VAL A 204 -24.13 4.12 -14.31
C VAL A 204 -24.44 5.59 -14.48
N GLU A 205 -25.22 6.13 -13.55
CA GLU A 205 -25.44 7.57 -13.41
C GLU A 205 -24.85 8.06 -12.09
N LEU A 206 -24.11 9.16 -12.15
CA LEU A 206 -23.35 9.71 -11.03
C LEU A 206 -23.88 11.09 -10.65
N ASN A 207 -24.19 11.25 -9.36
CA ASN A 207 -24.67 12.51 -8.78
C ASN A 207 -23.56 13.55 -8.65
N SER A 208 -23.96 14.81 -8.42
CA SER A 208 -23.04 15.87 -7.97
C SER A 208 -22.41 15.50 -6.63
N CYS A 209 -21.17 15.93 -6.39
CA CYS A 209 -20.59 15.81 -5.05
C CYS A 209 -21.31 16.73 -4.05
N MET A 210 -21.44 16.25 -2.81
CA MET A 210 -22.14 16.91 -1.71
C MET A 210 -21.25 16.91 -0.47
N LYS A 211 -21.14 18.07 0.20
CA LYS A 211 -20.54 18.16 1.53
C LYS A 211 -21.33 17.31 2.53
N PRO A 212 -20.73 16.81 3.63
CA PRO A 212 -21.46 15.97 4.55
C PRO A 212 -22.63 16.70 5.20
N LEU A 213 -23.72 15.96 5.45
CA LEU A 213 -24.85 16.37 6.28
C LEU A 213 -25.02 15.31 7.37
N THR A 214 -24.87 15.73 8.62
CA THR A 214 -24.97 14.85 9.80
C THR A 214 -26.32 15.03 10.49
N SER A 215 -26.99 13.93 10.82
CA SER A 215 -28.20 13.92 11.65
C SER A 215 -28.13 12.80 12.69
N ALA A 216 -28.90 12.94 13.77
CA ALA A 216 -29.08 11.93 14.80
C ALA A 216 -30.59 11.78 15.05
N PRO A 217 -31.11 10.57 15.35
CA PRO A 217 -32.52 10.39 15.67
C PRO A 217 -32.89 11.12 16.96
N ASP A 218 -32.05 10.99 17.99
CA ASP A 218 -32.19 11.64 19.29
C ASP A 218 -30.97 12.53 19.56
N THR A 219 -31.20 13.82 19.81
CA THR A 219 -30.15 14.79 20.18
C THR A 219 -30.03 14.99 21.69
N ASN A 220 -31.03 14.56 22.47
CA ASN A 220 -31.04 14.62 23.93
C ASN A 220 -31.53 13.28 24.48
N LEU A 221 -30.61 12.44 24.96
CA LEU A 221 -30.92 11.09 25.45
C LEU A 221 -30.75 11.04 26.96
N THR A 222 -31.75 10.51 27.67
CA THR A 222 -31.69 10.27 29.13
C THR A 222 -31.82 8.78 29.40
N VAL A 223 -30.88 8.22 30.16
CA VAL A 223 -30.78 6.77 30.41
C VAL A 223 -30.53 6.47 31.90
N PRO A 224 -31.09 5.38 32.44
CA PRO A 224 -30.74 4.89 33.76
C PRO A 224 -29.32 4.30 33.79
N VAL A 225 -28.73 4.30 34.99
CA VAL A 225 -27.39 3.78 35.25
C VAL A 225 -27.31 2.28 34.91
N GLY A 226 -26.19 1.84 34.32
CA GLY A 226 -25.89 0.44 34.05
C GLY A 226 -26.42 -0.11 32.72
N LEU A 227 -27.20 0.65 31.94
CA LEU A 227 -27.63 0.22 30.60
C LEU A 227 -26.52 0.38 29.54
N ASN A 228 -26.56 -0.47 28.51
CA ASN A 228 -25.74 -0.33 27.32
C ASN A 228 -26.41 0.66 26.35
N VAL A 229 -25.73 1.75 26.04
CA VAL A 229 -26.25 2.85 25.22
C VAL A 229 -25.57 2.83 23.86
N THR A 230 -26.34 3.02 22.79
CA THR A 230 -25.80 3.22 21.43
C THR A 230 -26.22 4.59 20.94
N LEU A 231 -25.26 5.47 20.67
CA LEU A 231 -25.50 6.77 20.05
C LEU A 231 -25.35 6.62 18.53
N THR A 232 -26.39 6.99 17.79
CA THR A 232 -26.49 6.77 16.34
C THR A 232 -26.38 8.08 15.58
N CYS A 233 -25.56 8.11 14.54
CA CYS A 233 -25.34 9.25 13.66
C CYS A 233 -25.47 8.82 12.20
N TYR A 234 -26.41 9.43 11.48
CA TYR A 234 -26.55 9.29 10.04
C TYR A 234 -25.76 10.39 9.34
N VAL A 235 -25.05 10.02 8.27
CA VAL A 235 -24.21 10.91 7.49
C VAL A 235 -24.55 10.75 6.02
N GLN A 236 -25.12 11.78 5.41
CA GLN A 236 -25.38 11.86 3.97
C GLN A 236 -24.25 12.65 3.30
N ALA A 237 -23.55 12.05 2.33
CA ALA A 237 -22.36 12.63 1.73
C ALA A 237 -21.93 11.90 0.45
N SER A 238 -21.38 12.67 -0.51
CA SER A 238 -20.80 12.12 -1.74
C SER A 238 -19.55 12.94 -2.11
N PRO A 239 -18.33 12.38 -2.11
CA PRO A 239 -17.98 10.98 -1.88
C PRO A 239 -18.05 10.60 -0.39
N ALA A 240 -17.84 9.31 -0.11
CA ALA A 240 -17.82 8.75 1.23
C ALA A 240 -16.88 9.54 2.18
N PRO A 241 -17.40 10.09 3.30
CA PRO A 241 -16.63 10.88 4.26
C PRO A 241 -15.90 10.00 5.27
N ALA A 242 -14.85 10.56 5.88
CA ALA A 242 -14.33 10.07 7.14
C ALA A 242 -15.28 10.51 8.27
N VAL A 243 -15.62 9.61 9.18
CA VAL A 243 -16.54 9.86 10.32
C VAL A 243 -15.87 9.48 11.62
N TRP A 244 -15.96 10.34 12.64
CA TRP A 244 -15.39 10.11 13.97
C TRP A 244 -16.23 10.77 15.07
N TRP A 245 -16.07 10.28 16.30
CA TRP A 245 -16.77 10.79 17.47
C TRP A 245 -15.82 11.53 18.42
N THR A 246 -16.31 12.64 18.98
CA THR A 246 -15.62 13.39 20.03
C THR A 246 -16.53 13.56 21.25
N TYR A 247 -15.94 13.71 22.43
CA TYR A 247 -16.62 14.03 23.69
C TYR A 247 -16.00 15.30 24.26
N ALA A 248 -16.81 16.32 24.52
CA ALA A 248 -16.32 17.64 24.93
C ALA A 248 -15.14 18.16 24.06
N HIS A 249 -15.25 17.98 22.74
CA HIS A 249 -14.24 18.30 21.71
C HIS A 249 -12.92 17.49 21.77
N LYS A 250 -12.81 16.46 22.62
CA LYS A 250 -11.66 15.53 22.66
C LYS A 250 -11.98 14.23 21.90
N LEU A 251 -11.00 13.64 21.22
CA LEU A 251 -11.20 12.42 20.41
C LEU A 251 -11.42 11.19 21.30
N LEU A 252 -12.48 10.43 21.03
CA LEU A 252 -12.76 9.16 21.72
C LEU A 252 -11.96 8.02 21.07
N ARG A 253 -11.06 7.37 21.84
CA ARG A 253 -10.29 6.19 21.41
C ARG A 253 -10.61 4.89 22.14
N ALA A 254 -11.39 4.94 23.23
CA ALA A 254 -11.65 3.81 24.12
C ALA A 254 -13.04 3.14 23.94
N PHE A 255 -13.94 3.74 23.17
CA PHE A 255 -15.28 3.21 22.92
C PHE A 255 -15.37 2.49 21.58
N ASN A 256 -16.26 1.50 21.49
CA ASN A 256 -16.45 0.74 20.26
C ASN A 256 -17.32 1.54 19.28
N VAL A 257 -16.78 1.83 18.09
CA VAL A 257 -17.46 2.58 17.02
C VAL A 257 -17.59 1.71 15.79
N SER A 258 -18.82 1.48 15.33
CA SER A 258 -19.12 0.78 14.08
C SER A 258 -19.72 1.74 13.06
N THR A 259 -19.13 1.82 11.87
CA THR A 259 -19.64 2.64 10.76
C THR A 259 -19.96 1.75 9.56
N GLN A 260 -21.19 1.83 9.05
CA GLN A 260 -21.73 0.96 8.01
C GLN A 260 -22.56 1.74 6.98
N PRO A 261 -22.48 1.41 5.67
CA PRO A 261 -23.34 2.01 4.65
C PRO A 261 -24.77 1.48 4.75
N VAL A 262 -25.74 2.39 4.72
CA VAL A 262 -27.18 2.09 4.76
C VAL A 262 -27.84 2.39 3.39
N GLY A 263 -27.24 3.30 2.60
CA GLY A 263 -27.64 3.57 1.21
C GLY A 263 -26.43 3.97 0.36
N GLU A 264 -26.65 4.34 -0.91
CA GLU A 264 -25.55 4.70 -1.83
C GLU A 264 -24.72 5.90 -1.34
N GLU A 265 -25.37 6.88 -0.71
CA GLU A 265 -24.75 8.12 -0.21
C GLU A 265 -24.97 8.33 1.31
N THR A 266 -25.47 7.31 2.02
CA THR A 266 -25.82 7.38 3.45
C THR A 266 -25.04 6.35 4.26
N LEU A 267 -24.25 6.83 5.22
CA LEU A 267 -23.58 6.04 6.25
C LEU A 267 -24.33 6.16 7.58
N CYS A 268 -24.30 5.09 8.37
CA CYS A 268 -24.67 5.10 9.78
C CYS A 268 -23.42 4.82 10.62
N SER A 269 -23.15 5.65 11.63
CA SER A 269 -22.10 5.46 12.63
C SER A 269 -22.73 5.31 14.00
N GLU A 270 -22.39 4.23 14.69
CA GLU A 270 -22.88 3.85 16.02
C GLU A 270 -21.73 3.89 17.02
N LEU A 271 -21.86 4.66 18.09
CA LEU A 271 -20.95 4.70 19.23
C LEU A 271 -21.58 3.95 20.41
N ARG A 272 -20.94 2.87 20.87
CA ARG A 272 -21.46 2.02 21.96
C ARG A 272 -20.77 2.33 23.28
N ILE A 273 -21.57 2.72 24.28
CA ILE A 273 -21.19 3.01 25.66
C ILE A 273 -21.72 1.86 26.53
N PRO A 274 -20.87 0.92 26.97
CA PRO A 274 -21.30 -0.18 27.84
C PRO A 274 -21.51 0.31 29.27
N ALA A 275 -22.56 -0.20 29.93
CA ALA A 275 -22.88 0.07 31.34
C ALA A 275 -22.76 1.55 31.76
N ALA A 276 -23.61 2.41 31.20
CA ALA A 276 -23.55 3.87 31.38
C ALA A 276 -23.52 4.31 32.85
N ARG A 277 -22.56 5.17 33.21
CA ARG A 277 -22.40 5.76 34.55
C ARG A 277 -22.73 7.25 34.53
N PRO A 278 -23.03 7.88 35.68
CA PRO A 278 -23.16 9.33 35.79
C PRO A 278 -21.95 10.09 35.20
N ALA A 279 -20.74 9.51 35.32
CA ALA A 279 -19.51 10.05 34.75
C ALA A 279 -19.45 10.05 33.21
N ASP A 280 -20.26 9.23 32.52
CA ASP A 280 -20.33 9.19 31.05
C ASP A 280 -21.32 10.23 30.49
N ALA A 281 -22.01 11.00 31.34
CA ALA A 281 -22.91 12.08 30.90
C ALA A 281 -22.13 13.26 30.28
N GLY A 282 -22.61 13.80 29.17
CA GLY A 282 -21.97 14.92 28.48
C GLY A 282 -22.40 15.07 27.03
N SER A 283 -21.64 15.85 26.24
CA SER A 283 -21.94 16.09 24.83
C SER A 283 -21.02 15.28 23.92
N TYR A 284 -21.63 14.35 23.17
CA TYR A 284 -20.99 13.49 22.19
C TYR A 284 -21.23 14.05 20.79
N THR A 285 -20.18 14.46 20.09
CA THR A 285 -20.28 15.05 18.76
C THR A 285 -19.77 14.08 17.70
N CYS A 286 -20.69 13.58 16.87
CA CYS A 286 -20.38 12.88 15.62
C CYS A 286 -19.94 13.93 14.60
N THR A 287 -18.74 13.78 14.03
CA THR A 287 -18.20 14.67 12.99
C THR A 287 -17.92 13.84 11.73
N ALA A 288 -18.30 14.38 10.57
CA ALA A 288 -18.02 13.81 9.27
C ALA A 288 -17.32 14.84 8.37
N ALA A 289 -16.33 14.41 7.60
CA ALA A 289 -15.63 15.26 6.64
C ALA A 289 -15.34 14.54 5.32
N ASN A 290 -15.52 15.27 4.22
CA ASN A 290 -14.97 14.91 2.90
C ASN A 290 -14.23 16.13 2.31
N PHE A 291 -13.75 16.04 1.07
CA PHE A 291 -12.97 17.12 0.46
C PHE A 291 -13.74 18.44 0.23
N LEU A 292 -15.08 18.43 0.33
CA LEU A 292 -15.93 19.63 0.21
C LEU A 292 -16.17 20.33 1.55
N GLY A 293 -15.83 19.71 2.68
CA GLY A 293 -15.99 20.29 4.02
C GLY A 293 -16.41 19.28 5.08
N ASN A 294 -16.81 19.83 6.23
CA ASN A 294 -17.23 19.10 7.41
C ASN A 294 -18.69 19.38 7.79
N ALA A 295 -19.27 18.45 8.55
CA ALA A 295 -20.49 18.66 9.31
C ALA A 295 -20.41 17.86 10.62
N SER A 296 -21.16 18.31 11.63
CA SER A 296 -21.18 17.68 12.94
C SER A 296 -22.54 17.78 13.60
N VAL A 297 -22.96 16.71 14.28
CA VAL A 297 -24.15 16.68 15.12
C VAL A 297 -23.75 16.32 16.56
N ALA A 298 -24.26 17.08 17.53
CA ALA A 298 -24.03 16.85 18.94
C ALA A 298 -25.24 16.15 19.57
N ILE A 299 -24.97 15.14 20.39
CA ILE A 299 -25.94 14.38 21.17
C ILE A 299 -25.59 14.57 22.65
N ALA A 300 -26.51 15.12 23.43
CA ALA A 300 -26.36 15.25 24.87
C ALA A 300 -26.86 13.98 25.56
N LEU A 301 -25.97 13.29 26.26
CA LEU A 301 -26.29 12.12 27.08
C LEU A 301 -26.43 12.55 28.54
N ARG A 302 -27.55 12.21 29.17
CA ARG A 302 -27.80 12.33 30.61
C ARG A 302 -27.94 10.94 31.19
N VAL A 303 -27.17 10.62 32.22
CA VAL A 303 -27.23 9.34 32.92
C VAL A 303 -27.69 9.60 34.35
N GLY A 304 -28.81 8.99 34.75
CA GLY A 304 -29.44 9.23 36.05
C GLY A 304 -30.81 8.54 36.15
N GLU A 305 -31.43 8.64 37.32
CA GLU A 305 -32.76 8.06 37.54
C GLU A 305 -33.81 8.78 36.67
N LEU A 306 -34.64 7.99 35.98
CA LEU A 306 -35.73 8.53 35.17
C LEU A 306 -36.78 9.13 36.12
N PRO A 307 -37.29 10.35 35.88
CA PRO A 307 -38.30 10.93 36.77
C PRO A 307 -39.53 10.02 36.84
N PRO A 308 -40.05 9.72 38.04
CA PRO A 308 -41.26 8.91 38.17
C PRO A 308 -42.44 9.59 37.47
N ALA A 309 -43.28 8.77 36.83
CA ALA A 309 -44.53 9.26 36.22
C ALA A 309 -45.40 9.97 37.27
N PRO A 310 -46.21 10.97 36.87
CA PRO A 310 -46.96 11.81 37.81
C PRO A 310 -48.11 11.02 38.47
N SER A 311 -47.79 10.34 39.57
CA SER A 311 -48.75 9.80 40.54
C SER A 311 -48.76 10.70 41.77
N ALA A 312 -49.93 11.22 42.10
CA ALA A 312 -50.08 12.28 43.08
C ALA A 312 -50.03 11.80 44.55
N ILE A 313 -49.84 12.80 45.42
CA ILE A 313 -50.10 12.88 46.87
C ILE A 313 -48.80 12.93 47.71
N PRO A 314 -48.57 14.02 48.46
CA PRO A 314 -47.40 14.18 49.32
C PRO A 314 -47.65 13.59 50.71
N THR A 315 -46.58 13.14 51.37
CA THR A 315 -46.52 13.09 52.83
C THR A 315 -45.19 13.65 53.31
N THR A 316 -45.31 14.72 54.11
CA THR A 316 -44.23 15.36 54.84
C THR A 316 -43.69 14.49 55.96
N THR A 317 -42.37 14.47 56.13
CA THR A 317 -41.75 14.70 57.45
C THR A 317 -40.32 15.20 57.26
N ALA A 318 -40.04 16.39 57.79
CA ALA A 318 -38.69 16.92 57.89
C ALA A 318 -38.12 16.59 59.28
N VAL A 319 -36.83 16.24 59.34
CA VAL A 319 -35.99 16.36 60.54
C VAL A 319 -34.63 16.88 60.09
N GLU A 320 -34.26 18.08 60.54
CA GLU A 320 -32.92 18.64 60.34
C GLU A 320 -31.95 18.15 61.44
N GLY A 321 -30.67 18.04 61.09
CA GLY A 321 -29.57 17.75 62.01
C GLY A 321 -28.23 18.21 61.38
N PRO A 322 -27.29 18.80 62.14
CA PRO A 322 -26.53 19.94 61.60
C PRO A 322 -25.16 19.62 60.97
N VAL A 323 -24.70 20.60 60.18
CA VAL A 323 -23.37 20.67 59.55
C VAL A 323 -22.27 21.02 60.57
N ALA A 324 -21.09 20.42 60.40
CA ALA A 324 -19.81 21.02 60.80
C ALA A 324 -18.72 20.73 59.74
N PRO A 325 -17.85 21.69 59.38
CA PRO A 325 -16.89 21.53 58.29
C PRO A 325 -15.58 20.90 58.76
N GLY A 326 -15.05 19.96 57.98
CA GLY A 326 -13.74 19.34 58.19
C GLY A 326 -12.89 19.41 56.92
N SER A 327 -11.95 20.36 56.87
CA SER A 327 -11.06 20.56 55.73
C SER A 327 -10.00 19.46 55.63
N ALA A 328 -10.04 18.66 54.56
CA ALA A 328 -8.91 17.91 54.07
C ALA A 328 -9.04 17.69 52.55
N GLU A 329 -8.48 18.60 51.74
CA GLU A 329 -8.18 18.27 50.34
C GLU A 329 -7.05 17.23 50.31
N SER A 330 -7.45 15.96 50.49
CA SER A 330 -6.60 14.79 50.33
C SER A 330 -6.18 14.70 48.86
N ALA A 331 -5.11 15.41 48.49
CA ALA A 331 -4.62 15.50 47.13
C ALA A 331 -4.40 14.08 46.57
N THR A 332 -5.22 13.71 45.58
CA THR A 332 -5.24 12.37 44.99
C THR A 332 -3.92 12.06 44.30
N HIS A 333 -3.06 11.32 45.01
CA HIS A 333 -1.80 10.85 44.46
C HIS A 333 -2.10 9.77 43.42
N VAL A 334 -1.62 10.00 42.19
CA VAL A 334 -1.71 9.05 41.07
C VAL A 334 -0.29 8.65 40.73
N GLU A 335 0.06 7.41 41.04
CA GLU A 335 1.34 6.81 40.72
C GLU A 335 1.27 6.22 39.30
N VAL A 336 2.18 6.64 38.43
CA VAL A 336 2.20 6.27 37.01
C VAL A 336 3.44 5.44 36.71
N ARG A 337 3.28 4.30 36.02
CA ARG A 337 4.38 3.43 35.60
C ARG A 337 4.26 3.03 34.13
N ILE A 338 5.39 2.68 33.53
CA ILE A 338 5.44 2.09 32.19
C ILE A 338 5.39 0.56 32.36
N ALA A 339 4.28 -0.05 31.98
CA ALA A 339 4.08 -1.49 32.04
C ALA A 339 4.74 -2.23 30.87
N LYS A 340 4.89 -1.57 29.71
CA LYS A 340 5.59 -2.11 28.54
C LYS A 340 6.18 -1.00 27.69
N GLN A 341 7.31 -1.25 27.05
CA GLN A 341 7.95 -0.33 26.11
C GLN A 341 8.35 -1.07 24.84
N THR A 342 8.20 -0.40 23.68
CA THR A 342 8.60 -0.93 22.37
C THR A 342 9.41 0.13 21.60
N VAL A 343 9.85 -0.21 20.38
CA VAL A 343 10.54 0.72 19.48
C VAL A 343 9.65 1.91 19.07
N TYR A 344 8.34 1.67 18.93
CA TYR A 344 7.37 2.62 18.36
C TYR A 344 6.23 3.01 19.33
N GLY A 345 6.37 2.70 20.62
CA GLY A 345 5.25 2.87 21.55
C GLY A 345 5.53 2.45 23.00
N ILE A 346 4.58 2.75 23.87
CA ILE A 346 4.58 2.36 25.30
C ILE A 346 3.18 1.94 25.75
N THR A 347 3.12 1.12 26.80
CA THR A 347 1.92 0.86 27.59
C THR A 347 2.13 1.42 28.99
N LEU A 348 1.24 2.31 29.40
CA LEU A 348 1.17 2.90 30.73
C LEU A 348 0.20 2.12 31.60
N GLU A 349 0.49 2.10 32.90
CA GLU A 349 -0.42 1.68 33.96
C GLU A 349 -0.33 2.71 35.08
N TRP A 350 -1.44 3.02 35.75
CA TRP A 350 -1.43 3.93 36.89
C TRP A 350 -2.37 3.47 38.00
N ARG A 351 -2.09 3.91 39.23
CA ARG A 351 -2.91 3.63 40.41
C ARG A 351 -3.20 4.93 41.16
N ALA A 352 -4.46 5.14 41.52
CA ALA A 352 -4.88 6.25 42.37
C ALA A 352 -5.14 5.73 43.79
N ALA A 353 -4.64 6.46 44.81
CA ALA A 353 -4.66 6.00 46.20
C ALA A 353 -5.99 6.20 46.95
N ALA A 354 -7.04 6.73 46.31
CA ALA A 354 -8.30 7.10 46.97
C ALA A 354 -9.43 6.08 46.73
N ALA A 355 -10.36 5.98 47.69
CA ALA A 355 -11.47 5.03 47.66
C ALA A 355 -12.46 5.21 46.49
N GLU A 356 -12.45 6.37 45.81
CA GLU A 356 -13.28 6.65 44.63
C GLU A 356 -12.59 6.36 43.28
N ALA A 357 -11.42 5.70 43.27
CA ALA A 357 -10.61 5.47 42.06
C ALA A 357 -11.32 4.72 40.91
N GLY A 358 -12.45 4.06 41.19
CA GLY A 358 -13.25 3.35 40.19
C GLY A 358 -14.04 4.26 39.23
N ASP A 359 -14.43 5.47 39.67
CA ASP A 359 -15.42 6.32 38.96
C ASP A 359 -14.85 7.68 38.49
N THR A 360 -13.52 7.83 38.52
CA THR A 360 -12.80 9.04 38.08
C THR A 360 -12.27 8.93 36.65
N TRP A 361 -12.49 9.98 35.84
CA TRP A 361 -11.81 10.18 34.54
C TRP A 361 -10.36 10.64 34.72
N TYR A 362 -9.49 10.15 33.85
CA TYR A 362 -8.07 10.52 33.79
C TYR A 362 -7.79 11.28 32.48
N THR A 363 -6.91 12.29 32.51
CA THR A 363 -6.39 12.94 31.30
C THR A 363 -4.90 12.67 31.18
N LEU A 364 -4.51 12.05 30.08
CA LEU A 364 -3.13 11.78 29.71
C LEU A 364 -2.60 12.93 28.86
N HIS A 365 -1.51 13.56 29.29
CA HIS A 365 -0.79 14.60 28.55
C HIS A 365 0.49 13.99 28.00
N LEU A 366 0.55 13.70 26.70
CA LEU A 366 1.67 13.05 26.01
C LEU A 366 2.34 14.02 25.04
N GLY A 367 3.67 14.09 25.03
CA GLY A 367 4.40 14.84 24.01
C GLY A 367 5.89 14.54 24.02
N ARG A 368 6.63 15.04 23.02
CA ARG A 368 8.10 15.07 23.11
C ARG A 368 8.51 15.90 24.33
N TYR A 369 9.63 15.54 24.95
CA TYR A 369 10.08 16.17 26.20
C TYR A 369 10.20 17.70 26.11
N ASP A 370 10.67 18.21 24.96
CA ASP A 370 10.88 19.64 24.72
C ASP A 370 9.67 20.36 24.07
N ALA A 371 8.51 19.70 23.98
CA ALA A 371 7.33 20.27 23.33
C ALA A 371 6.52 21.19 24.28
N ALA A 372 6.39 22.46 23.90
CA ALA A 372 5.63 23.46 24.66
C ALA A 372 4.12 23.15 24.77
N ARG A 373 3.58 22.32 23.87
CA ARG A 373 2.21 21.80 23.92
C ARG A 373 2.25 20.27 23.80
N LYS A 374 1.49 19.60 24.66
CA LYS A 374 1.32 18.14 24.70
C LYS A 374 -0.07 17.78 24.20
N ASP A 375 -0.19 16.63 23.53
CA ASP A 375 -1.46 16.06 23.13
C ASP A 375 -2.21 15.52 24.37
N THR A 376 -3.52 15.75 24.42
CA THR A 376 -4.36 15.35 25.56
C THR A 376 -5.36 14.26 25.18
N VAL A 377 -5.36 13.17 25.94
CA VAL A 377 -6.28 12.04 25.75
C VAL A 377 -7.03 11.81 27.06
N SER A 378 -8.37 11.81 27.01
CA SER A 378 -9.18 11.48 28.18
C SER A 378 -9.53 9.99 28.19
N VAL A 379 -9.27 9.35 29.33
CA VAL A 379 -9.47 7.93 29.60
C VAL A 379 -10.57 7.78 30.65
N GLY A 380 -11.56 6.94 30.35
CA GLY A 380 -12.75 6.75 31.17
C GLY A 380 -12.48 6.01 32.49
N PRO A 381 -13.41 6.10 33.46
CA PRO A 381 -13.29 5.39 34.73
C PRO A 381 -13.17 3.87 34.58
N GLY A 382 -12.53 3.22 35.54
CA GLY A 382 -12.20 1.78 35.54
C GLY A 382 -11.00 1.40 34.67
N VAL A 383 -10.61 2.23 33.69
CA VAL A 383 -9.44 1.99 32.84
C VAL A 383 -8.19 2.55 33.51
N HIS A 384 -7.29 1.64 33.90
CA HIS A 384 -6.03 1.93 34.60
C HIS A 384 -4.79 1.62 33.74
N THR A 385 -4.99 1.32 32.44
CA THR A 385 -3.92 1.06 31.46
C THR A 385 -4.21 1.77 30.14
N TYR A 386 -3.16 2.22 29.43
CA TYR A 386 -3.30 2.85 28.11
C TYR A 386 -2.06 2.58 27.25
N SER A 387 -2.27 2.22 25.97
CA SER A 387 -1.17 1.99 25.02
C SER A 387 -1.09 3.08 23.96
N VAL A 388 0.12 3.57 23.73
CA VAL A 388 0.49 4.57 22.73
C VAL A 388 1.29 3.86 21.64
N GLY A 389 0.85 3.97 20.38
CA GLY A 389 1.61 3.59 19.20
C GLY A 389 2.16 4.80 18.44
N ASP A 390 2.80 4.53 17.31
CA ASP A 390 3.28 5.52 16.32
C ASP A 390 4.24 6.59 16.88
N LEU A 391 4.94 6.29 17.97
CA LEU A 391 6.03 7.13 18.47
C LEU A 391 7.28 6.93 17.62
N LEU A 392 8.05 8.00 17.43
CA LEU A 392 9.33 7.91 16.72
C LEU A 392 10.35 7.12 17.54
N PRO A 393 11.20 6.29 16.92
CA PRO A 393 12.24 5.53 17.62
C PRO A 393 13.31 6.46 18.20
N ALA A 394 14.03 5.97 19.22
CA ALA A 394 15.14 6.67 19.90
C ALA A 394 14.84 8.13 20.32
N THR A 395 13.57 8.46 20.60
CA THR A 395 13.10 9.83 20.86
C THR A 395 12.61 9.96 22.31
N LYS A 396 12.95 11.08 22.96
CA LYS A 396 12.59 11.37 24.36
C LYS A 396 11.18 11.96 24.45
N TYR A 397 10.32 11.33 25.22
CA TYR A 397 8.93 11.70 25.46
C TYR A 397 8.65 11.90 26.95
N GLU A 398 7.63 12.68 27.25
CA GLU A 398 7.05 12.82 28.59
C GLU A 398 5.55 12.53 28.51
N VAL A 399 5.06 11.78 29.50
CA VAL A 399 3.63 11.53 29.67
C VAL A 399 3.20 11.75 31.09
N CYS A 400 2.14 12.52 31.30
CA CYS A 400 1.56 12.77 32.61
C CYS A 400 0.11 12.29 32.70
N VAL A 401 -0.29 11.73 33.84
CA VAL A 401 -1.69 11.33 34.11
C VAL A 401 -2.28 12.24 35.18
N ALA A 402 -3.20 13.11 34.79
CA ALA A 402 -3.96 13.95 35.70
C ALA A 402 -5.36 13.38 35.96
N VAL A 403 -5.96 13.75 37.09
CA VAL A 403 -7.38 13.47 37.37
C VAL A 403 -8.22 14.61 36.78
N ARG A 404 -9.23 14.29 35.96
CA ARG A 404 -10.04 15.26 35.20
C ARG A 404 -9.16 16.22 34.39
N ASP A 405 -9.45 17.53 34.39
CA ASP A 405 -8.71 18.57 33.65
C ASP A 405 -7.68 19.33 34.52
N GLN A 406 -7.20 18.75 35.62
CA GLN A 406 -6.18 19.39 36.46
C GLN A 406 -4.79 19.38 35.79
N ALA A 407 -3.98 20.41 36.08
CA ALA A 407 -2.59 20.44 35.63
C ALA A 407 -1.74 19.39 36.37
N PRO A 408 -0.92 18.58 35.67
CA PRO A 408 -0.19 17.47 36.29
C PRO A 408 0.92 17.95 37.24
N ARG A 409 1.02 17.30 38.41
CA ARG A 409 2.03 17.59 39.45
C ARG A 409 3.32 16.79 39.21
N LYS A 410 4.44 17.19 39.84
CA LYS A 410 5.78 16.58 39.69
C LYS A 410 5.94 15.07 40.08
N GLY A 411 4.87 14.41 40.54
CA GLY A 411 4.82 12.95 40.76
C GLY A 411 3.89 12.19 39.81
N GLN A 412 3.19 12.90 38.92
CA GLN A 412 2.18 12.34 37.99
C GLN A 412 2.71 12.23 36.56
N CYS A 413 4.00 12.51 36.33
CA CYS A 413 4.66 12.52 35.02
C CYS A 413 5.80 11.49 34.97
N VAL A 414 5.90 10.77 33.86
CA VAL A 414 6.99 9.83 33.56
C VAL A 414 7.68 10.27 32.27
N VAL A 415 9.01 10.33 32.30
CA VAL A 415 9.86 10.63 31.14
C VAL A 415 10.48 9.34 30.65
N PHE A 416 10.44 9.09 29.35
CA PHE A 416 10.96 7.87 28.74
C PHE A 416 11.61 8.16 27.37
N VAL A 417 12.36 7.18 26.86
CA VAL A 417 12.95 7.21 25.52
C VAL A 417 12.48 5.96 24.80
N THR A 418 11.90 6.10 23.61
CA THR A 418 11.47 4.95 22.78
C THR A 418 12.66 4.08 22.38
N GLY A 419 12.40 2.79 22.12
CA GLY A 419 13.44 1.87 21.67
C GLY A 419 14.10 2.33 20.36
N SER A 420 15.35 1.92 20.14
CA SER A 420 16.06 2.13 18.88
C SER A 420 15.87 0.93 17.95
N ASP A 421 15.70 1.16 16.64
CA ASP A 421 15.41 0.11 15.64
C ASP A 421 16.65 -0.73 15.24
N VAL A 422 17.72 -0.68 16.06
CA VAL A 422 18.99 -1.37 15.83
C VAL A 422 18.81 -2.90 15.88
N SER A 423 17.87 -3.39 16.69
CA SER A 423 17.61 -4.83 16.83
C SER A 423 16.99 -5.46 15.58
N GLN A 424 16.20 -4.75 14.78
CA GLN A 424 15.66 -5.27 13.51
C GLN A 424 16.77 -5.46 12.46
N LEU A 425 17.78 -4.58 12.45
CA LEU A 425 18.92 -4.71 11.53
C LEU A 425 19.83 -5.87 11.96
N GLU A 426 20.24 -5.95 13.22
CA GLU A 426 21.02 -7.10 13.71
C GLU A 426 20.29 -8.43 13.52
N GLN A 427 18.97 -8.47 13.76
CA GLN A 427 18.21 -9.72 13.68
C GLN A 427 17.95 -10.14 12.24
N ARG A 428 17.82 -9.19 11.30
CA ARG A 428 17.87 -9.49 9.85
C ARG A 428 19.25 -9.96 9.42
N GLU A 429 20.32 -9.35 9.91
CA GLU A 429 21.70 -9.76 9.60
C GLU A 429 21.99 -11.18 10.12
N LYS A 430 21.61 -11.50 11.36
CA LYS A 430 21.65 -12.85 11.94
C LYS A 430 20.81 -13.85 11.13
N LEU A 431 19.61 -13.46 10.68
CA LEU A 431 18.78 -14.32 9.83
C LEU A 431 19.44 -14.57 8.45
N ILE A 432 20.02 -13.55 7.83
CA ILE A 432 20.77 -13.67 6.58
C ILE A 432 21.98 -14.59 6.76
N HIS A 433 22.73 -14.45 7.85
CA HIS A 433 23.88 -15.32 8.15
C HIS A 433 23.43 -16.78 8.34
N ILE A 434 22.34 -17.03 9.07
CA ILE A 434 21.77 -18.37 9.24
C ILE A 434 21.31 -18.95 7.90
N VAL A 435 20.60 -18.17 7.08
CA VAL A 435 20.15 -18.62 5.75
C VAL A 435 21.33 -18.88 4.81
N VAL A 436 22.36 -18.04 4.82
CA VAL A 436 23.59 -18.25 4.03
C VAL A 436 24.33 -19.52 4.49
N ILE A 437 24.43 -19.78 5.79
CA ILE A 437 25.01 -21.02 6.33
C ILE A 437 24.18 -22.23 5.90
N ILE A 438 22.85 -22.18 6.01
CA ILE A 438 21.96 -23.28 5.58
C ILE A 438 22.09 -23.51 4.07
N CYS A 439 22.05 -22.46 3.24
CA CYS A 439 22.24 -22.58 1.80
C CYS A 439 23.64 -23.11 1.45
N ALA A 440 24.69 -22.68 2.15
CA ALA A 440 26.04 -23.21 1.96
C ALA A 440 26.11 -24.70 2.32
N MET A 441 25.53 -25.13 3.43
CA MET A 441 25.48 -26.55 3.80
C MET A 441 24.63 -27.38 2.81
N VAL A 442 23.46 -26.89 2.40
CA VAL A 442 22.55 -27.57 1.48
C VAL A 442 23.07 -27.61 0.03
N LEU A 443 23.94 -26.68 -0.39
CA LEU A 443 24.53 -26.70 -1.73
C LEU A 443 25.92 -27.35 -1.77
N ALA A 444 26.77 -27.08 -0.78
CA ALA A 444 28.14 -27.60 -0.76
C ALA A 444 28.22 -29.07 -0.30
N VAL A 445 27.36 -29.55 0.61
CA VAL A 445 27.42 -30.96 1.05
C VAL A 445 26.97 -31.91 -0.08
N PRO A 446 25.88 -31.67 -0.83
CA PRO A 446 25.55 -32.52 -1.98
C PRO A 446 26.56 -32.39 -3.12
N ALA A 447 27.06 -31.19 -3.42
CA ALA A 447 28.08 -31.02 -4.46
C ALA A 447 29.41 -31.70 -4.10
N GLY A 448 29.83 -31.62 -2.82
CA GLY A 448 31.00 -32.31 -2.30
C GLY A 448 30.85 -33.83 -2.32
N MET A 449 29.69 -34.37 -1.90
CA MET A 449 29.42 -35.80 -2.04
C MET A 449 29.41 -36.24 -3.51
N TYR A 450 28.77 -35.45 -4.40
CA TYR A 450 28.71 -35.80 -5.83
C TYR A 450 30.11 -35.84 -6.45
N ALA A 451 30.98 -34.87 -6.14
CA ALA A 451 32.38 -34.85 -6.57
C ALA A 451 33.17 -36.05 -6.01
N CYS A 452 33.05 -36.35 -4.70
CA CYS A 452 33.70 -37.51 -4.10
C CYS A 452 33.22 -38.86 -4.65
N THR A 453 31.96 -38.96 -5.10
CA THR A 453 31.45 -40.16 -5.78
C THR A 453 31.80 -40.24 -7.27
N ALA A 454 32.04 -39.10 -7.93
CA ALA A 454 32.32 -39.04 -9.37
C ALA A 454 33.77 -39.44 -9.72
N GLU A 455 34.73 -39.26 -8.80
CA GLU A 455 36.12 -39.69 -8.98
C GLU A 455 36.40 -41.14 -8.53
N ALA A 456 35.42 -41.80 -7.90
CA ALA A 456 35.56 -43.16 -7.37
C ALA A 456 35.39 -44.25 -8.44
N ARG A 457 36.39 -44.46 -9.31
CA ARG A 457 36.52 -45.70 -10.08
C ARG A 457 37.05 -46.85 -9.18
N PRO A 458 36.42 -48.03 -9.17
CA PRO A 458 36.86 -49.15 -8.33
C PRO A 458 37.97 -49.97 -9.00
N GLY A 459 39.09 -50.20 -8.30
CA GLY A 459 40.15 -51.10 -8.76
C GLY A 459 41.29 -51.31 -7.76
N CYS A 460 41.65 -52.59 -7.56
CA CYS A 460 42.84 -53.10 -6.85
C CYS A 460 42.91 -53.02 -5.30
N LEU A 461 42.41 -54.10 -4.70
CA LEU A 461 43.15 -55.04 -3.84
C LEU A 461 43.90 -54.56 -2.57
N ALA A 462 43.33 -54.98 -1.43
CA ALA A 462 43.92 -55.86 -0.40
C ALA A 462 45.45 -55.92 -0.13
N ARG A 463 45.77 -56.02 1.18
CA ARG A 463 47.10 -56.10 1.84
C ARG A 463 47.82 -54.74 1.91
N GLY A 464 48.49 -54.37 3.00
CA GLY A 464 48.69 -55.06 4.28
C GLY A 464 50.08 -54.73 4.86
N LEU A 465 50.13 -54.31 6.12
CA LEU A 465 51.31 -54.33 7.03
C LEU A 465 52.70 -53.92 6.47
N ALA A 466 53.09 -52.66 6.75
CA ALA A 466 54.37 -52.09 7.24
C ALA A 466 55.70 -52.93 7.25
N PRO A 467 56.93 -52.33 7.44
CA PRO A 467 57.31 -50.92 7.67
C PRO A 467 58.58 -50.43 6.88
N CYS A 468 59.13 -49.26 7.29
CA CYS A 468 60.46 -48.67 6.97
C CYS A 468 60.62 -47.94 5.60
N ARG A 469 61.33 -46.80 5.50
CA ARG A 469 62.19 -46.07 6.46
C ARG A 469 62.12 -44.55 6.22
N ARG A 470 62.09 -43.73 7.28
CA ARG A 470 62.41 -42.28 7.17
C ARG A 470 63.93 -42.13 7.05
N GLY A 471 64.38 -41.47 5.98
CA GLY A 471 65.78 -41.08 5.76
C GLY A 471 65.87 -39.60 5.41
N ARG A 472 65.69 -38.71 6.39
CA ARG A 472 65.79 -37.26 6.20
C ARG A 472 67.20 -36.79 6.59
N ARG A 473 67.95 -36.24 5.63
CA ARG A 473 68.80 -35.07 5.85
C ARG A 473 68.64 -34.18 4.60
N GLY A 474 68.05 -32.99 4.77
CA GLY A 474 68.06 -31.91 3.78
C GLY A 474 67.18 -32.05 2.54
N ASP A 475 66.07 -31.31 2.55
CA ASP A 475 65.31 -30.65 1.46
C ASP A 475 65.35 -31.02 -0.05
N ARG A 476 64.10 -31.11 -0.56
CA ARG A 476 63.51 -30.54 -1.81
C ARG A 476 64.15 -30.83 -3.19
N ALA A 477 63.35 -31.51 -4.03
CA ALA A 477 63.60 -31.82 -5.45
C ALA A 477 62.35 -31.48 -6.34
N PRO A 478 62.44 -31.49 -7.69
CA PRO A 478 61.59 -30.64 -8.55
C PRO A 478 60.69 -31.33 -9.63
N ARG A 479 60.04 -30.43 -10.40
CA ARG A 479 59.24 -30.43 -11.66
C ARG A 479 59.42 -31.51 -12.76
N GLY A 480 58.36 -31.63 -13.58
CA GLY A 480 58.34 -32.05 -15.00
C GLY A 480 57.87 -33.50 -15.20
N GLY A 481 57.07 -33.91 -16.19
CA GLY A 481 56.74 -33.39 -17.53
C GLY A 481 56.37 -34.61 -18.43
N PRO A 482 56.19 -34.46 -19.75
CA PRO A 482 54.87 -34.33 -20.39
C PRO A 482 54.50 -35.47 -21.39
N ASP A 483 53.41 -35.26 -22.15
CA ASP A 483 53.13 -35.85 -23.48
C ASP A 483 52.80 -37.37 -23.59
N SER A 484 51.98 -37.86 -24.54
CA SER A 484 51.12 -37.22 -25.56
C SER A 484 50.05 -38.20 -26.13
N SER A 485 49.13 -37.65 -26.93
CA SER A 485 48.54 -38.24 -28.16
C SER A 485 47.69 -39.53 -28.14
N LEU A 486 46.42 -39.40 -28.58
CA LEU A 486 45.74 -40.12 -29.70
C LEU A 486 45.62 -41.69 -29.62
N ASP A 487 44.58 -42.38 -30.10
CA ASP A 487 43.33 -42.00 -30.79
C ASP A 487 42.27 -43.15 -30.74
N SER A 488 41.02 -42.85 -31.10
CA SER A 488 40.01 -43.74 -31.76
C SER A 488 39.60 -45.15 -31.20
N LEU A 489 38.30 -45.24 -30.82
CA LEU A 489 37.20 -46.22 -31.14
C LEU A 489 37.47 -47.51 -31.97
N PRO A 490 36.59 -48.56 -32.04
CA PRO A 490 35.21 -48.79 -31.50
C PRO A 490 35.09 -50.14 -30.69
N GLY A 491 33.96 -50.83 -30.40
CA GLY A 491 32.50 -50.58 -30.42
C GLY A 491 31.62 -51.83 -30.73
N GLY A 492 30.49 -52.05 -30.03
CA GLY A 492 29.51 -53.17 -30.17
C GLY A 492 29.72 -54.37 -29.20
N SER A 493 28.77 -55.29 -28.93
CA SER A 493 27.29 -55.34 -29.09
C SER A 493 26.73 -56.58 -28.31
N GLU A 494 25.40 -56.72 -28.17
CA GLU A 494 24.63 -57.97 -27.83
C GLU A 494 24.76 -58.56 -26.39
N GLU A 495 23.82 -59.33 -25.79
CA GLU A 495 22.38 -59.62 -26.04
C GLU A 495 21.69 -60.21 -24.76
N GLY A 496 20.34 -60.13 -24.70
CA GLY A 496 19.44 -61.07 -23.96
C GLY A 496 19.38 -61.05 -22.41
N LEU A 497 18.35 -61.60 -21.73
CA LEU A 497 17.01 -62.07 -22.14
C LEU A 497 16.09 -62.32 -20.90
N CYS A 498 14.76 -62.40 -21.14
CA CYS A 498 13.70 -63.02 -20.30
C CYS A 498 13.07 -62.30 -19.06
N ARG A 499 11.73 -62.08 -19.18
CA ARG A 499 10.71 -61.84 -18.13
C ARG A 499 10.18 -63.18 -17.53
N PRO A 500 9.34 -63.19 -16.47
CA PRO A 500 7.87 -62.96 -16.55
C PRO A 500 7.42 -61.82 -15.60
N GLY A 501 6.27 -61.13 -15.71
CA GLY A 501 4.89 -61.55 -16.02
C GLY A 501 4.08 -61.50 -14.70
N SER A 502 2.91 -60.87 -14.52
CA SER A 502 1.80 -60.40 -15.37
C SER A 502 0.93 -59.41 -14.53
N GLY A 503 -0.08 -58.65 -15.00
CA GLY A 503 -0.59 -58.36 -16.33
C GLY A 503 -1.87 -57.48 -16.27
N LYS A 504 -2.11 -56.66 -17.31
CA LYS A 504 -3.39 -56.43 -18.05
C LYS A 504 -4.67 -56.04 -17.25
N ARG A 505 -5.53 -55.09 -17.67
CA ARG A 505 -5.86 -54.41 -18.95
C ARG A 505 -6.14 -52.90 -18.69
N GLN A 506 -5.84 -51.92 -19.55
CA GLN A 506 -6.07 -51.72 -21.01
C GLN A 506 -7.49 -51.21 -21.35
N ARG A 507 -7.57 -49.97 -21.88
CA ARG A 507 -8.38 -49.64 -23.06
C ARG A 507 -7.80 -48.41 -23.80
N GLU A 508 -7.69 -48.54 -25.11
CA GLU A 508 -7.29 -47.49 -26.09
C GLU A 508 -8.50 -46.53 -26.34
N GLU A 509 -8.38 -45.39 -27.03
CA GLU A 509 -8.27 -45.32 -28.51
C GLU A 509 -7.88 -43.93 -29.10
N ALA A 510 -7.28 -43.99 -30.30
CA ALA A 510 -7.25 -42.99 -31.39
C ALA A 510 -6.36 -41.71 -31.31
N GLU A 511 -5.24 -41.73 -32.06
CA GLU A 511 -4.62 -40.55 -32.70
C GLU A 511 -5.26 -40.23 -34.06
N ARG A 512 -5.17 -38.97 -34.55
CA ARG A 512 -4.34 -38.57 -35.74
C ARG A 512 -4.42 -37.04 -36.06
N PRO A 513 -3.53 -36.46 -36.92
CA PRO A 513 -2.74 -35.29 -36.49
C PRO A 513 -2.87 -34.02 -37.39
N GLY A 514 -2.19 -32.92 -37.02
CA GLY A 514 -2.00 -31.80 -37.94
C GLY A 514 -1.19 -30.57 -37.48
N LYS A 515 -0.04 -30.36 -38.16
CA LYS A 515 0.71 -29.10 -38.42
C LYS A 515 1.46 -28.37 -37.30
N ALA A 516 2.72 -28.04 -37.64
CA ALA A 516 3.70 -27.35 -36.81
C ALA A 516 3.59 -25.82 -36.83
N ARG A 517 4.14 -25.17 -35.78
CA ARG A 517 4.51 -23.75 -35.75
C ARG A 517 6.04 -23.62 -35.67
N PRO A 518 6.70 -22.77 -36.48
CA PRO A 518 8.12 -22.50 -36.33
C PRO A 518 8.41 -21.37 -35.32
N GLY A 519 9.33 -21.67 -34.40
CA GLY A 519 10.31 -20.77 -33.76
C GLY A 519 9.96 -19.31 -33.43
N ALA A 520 9.82 -19.01 -32.14
CA ALA A 520 10.10 -17.67 -31.62
C ALA A 520 11.61 -17.38 -31.75
N ARG A 521 11.97 -16.30 -32.47
CA ARG A 521 13.36 -15.90 -32.69
C ARG A 521 13.72 -14.74 -31.77
N ASN A 522 14.53 -15.02 -30.75
CA ASN A 522 15.08 -13.98 -29.87
C ASN A 522 16.26 -13.30 -30.57
N SER A 523 16.10 -12.02 -30.90
CA SER A 523 17.19 -11.14 -31.33
C SER A 523 17.08 -9.80 -30.63
N ALA A 524 18.13 -9.43 -29.90
CA ALA A 524 18.34 -8.09 -29.38
C ALA A 524 19.17 -7.34 -30.41
N ASP A 525 18.49 -6.74 -31.38
CA ASP A 525 19.13 -6.01 -32.48
C ASP A 525 19.05 -4.50 -32.20
N LEU A 526 20.22 -3.85 -32.20
CA LEU A 526 20.37 -2.40 -32.33
C LEU A 526 20.45 -2.08 -33.84
N TYR A 527 19.49 -1.30 -34.34
CA TYR A 527 19.38 -0.81 -35.73
C TYR A 527 18.78 0.60 -35.71
#